data_AF-A0A7J4NZI5-F1
#
_entry.id   AF-A0A7J4NZI5-F1
#
_cell.length_a   1.000
_cell.length_b   1.000
_cell.length_c   1.000
_cell.angle_alpha   90.00
_cell.angle_beta   90.00
_cell.angle_gamma   90.00
#
_symmetry.space_group_name_H-M   'P 1'
#
loop_
_entity.id
_entity.type
_entity.pdbx_description
1 polymer ?
#
loop_
_entity_poly.entity_id
_entity_poly.type
_entity_poly.pdbx_seq_one_letter_code
_entity_poly.pdbx_strand_id
1 'polypeptide(L)'
;MPKRISLPTTSKRSQLMKKIRQKNTVEEIRVQNYLDSLGIIYETHSKDLPGSPDVLNKEEKWAIFINGCFWHAHDCRKRKPVNNAEYWLEKLEKNKLRDAKKISELKQRGYNVLVLWGCEIKHGEMENKVNSFFNPIMEDFVVNEKTGIVSRIIKSGTKILSQVDLPFKNQTEPLNARNLFDYCYLRLQNRIPPSNDDRIYCVDLFSGCGGLSLGAYDACIALGKQFQGLVALDSDEDSLKLYKKNLPVIEAIQNEIENILDGELGSPPTESERKFLLKTKGTNLFLA
;
A
#
# COMPACT_ATOMS: atom_id res chain seq x y z
N MET A 1 24.34 -24.92 -32.11
CA MET A 1 22.90 -24.58 -32.19
C MET A 1 22.18 -25.19 -31.00
N PRO A 2 21.37 -24.46 -30.23
CA PRO A 2 20.62 -25.07 -29.13
C PRO A 2 19.64 -26.11 -29.73
N LYS A 3 19.73 -27.36 -29.27
CA LYS A 3 18.85 -28.46 -29.70
C LYS A 3 17.39 -28.05 -29.43
N ARG A 4 16.54 -28.08 -30.45
CA ARG A 4 15.09 -27.91 -30.28
C ARG A 4 14.58 -29.10 -29.46
N ILE A 5 14.28 -28.88 -28.18
CA ILE A 5 13.65 -29.91 -27.35
C ILE A 5 12.22 -30.11 -27.86
N SER A 6 11.95 -31.25 -28.50
CA SER A 6 10.60 -31.63 -28.93
C SER A 6 9.84 -32.23 -27.76
N LEU A 7 9.14 -31.39 -27.00
CA LEU A 7 8.28 -31.85 -25.91
C LEU A 7 6.93 -32.33 -26.47
N PRO A 8 6.41 -33.48 -26.04
CA PRO A 8 5.10 -33.95 -26.47
C PRO A 8 4.01 -32.97 -26.00
N THR A 9 3.13 -32.56 -26.91
CA THR A 9 2.02 -31.65 -26.63
C THR A 9 0.72 -32.22 -27.20
N THR A 10 -0.38 -32.04 -26.47
CA THR A 10 -1.69 -32.50 -26.96
C THR A 10 -2.28 -31.49 -27.93
N SER A 11 -3.10 -31.94 -28.88
CA SER A 11 -3.82 -31.05 -29.81
C SER A 11 -4.63 -29.98 -29.07
N LYS A 12 -5.29 -30.35 -27.96
CA LYS A 12 -6.00 -29.41 -27.06
C LYS A 12 -5.07 -28.33 -26.49
N ARG A 13 -3.85 -28.69 -26.04
CA ARG A 13 -2.87 -27.74 -25.51
C ARG A 13 -2.34 -26.80 -26.59
N SER A 14 -2.09 -27.33 -27.79
CA SER A 14 -1.67 -26.54 -28.96
C SER A 14 -2.74 -25.49 -29.33
N GLN A 15 -4.01 -25.89 -29.41
CA GLN A 15 -5.12 -24.97 -29.66
C GLN A 15 -5.26 -23.90 -28.57
N LEU A 16 -5.10 -24.27 -27.29
CA LEU A 16 -5.13 -23.32 -26.18
C LEU A 16 -4.00 -22.28 -26.31
N MET A 17 -2.78 -22.72 -26.61
CA MET A 17 -1.62 -21.82 -26.75
C MET A 17 -1.78 -20.85 -27.92
N LYS A 18 -2.44 -21.25 -29.01
CA LYS A 18 -2.77 -20.36 -30.14
C LYS A 18 -3.73 -19.22 -29.78
N LYS A 19 -4.58 -19.41 -28.78
CA LYS A 19 -5.54 -18.38 -28.32
C LYS A 19 -4.91 -17.34 -27.39
N ILE A 20 -3.70 -17.59 -26.90
CA ILE A 20 -3.01 -16.68 -25.99
C ILE A 20 -2.47 -15.51 -26.81
N ARG A 21 -3.10 -14.35 -26.65
CA ARG A 21 -2.67 -13.10 -27.30
C ARG A 21 -1.34 -12.65 -26.73
N GLN A 22 -0.47 -12.12 -27.59
CA GLN A 22 0.82 -11.54 -27.20
C GLN A 22 0.75 -10.03 -26.92
N LYS A 23 -0.35 -9.38 -27.36
CA LYS A 23 -0.61 -7.95 -27.26
C LYS A 23 -2.12 -7.72 -27.20
N ASN A 24 -2.54 -6.55 -26.75
CA ASN A 24 -3.94 -6.20 -26.53
C ASN A 24 -4.65 -7.28 -25.70
N THR A 25 -3.97 -7.70 -24.63
CA THR A 25 -4.58 -8.55 -23.61
C THR A 25 -5.67 -7.79 -22.86
N VAL A 26 -6.55 -8.51 -22.15
CA VAL A 26 -7.63 -7.87 -21.39
C VAL A 26 -7.04 -6.96 -20.30
N GLU A 27 -5.95 -7.41 -19.68
CA GLU A 27 -5.20 -6.66 -18.70
C GLU A 27 -4.58 -5.38 -19.28
N GLU A 28 -3.99 -5.44 -20.47
CA GLU A 28 -3.45 -4.26 -21.17
C GLU A 28 -4.52 -3.22 -21.48
N ILE A 29 -5.64 -3.65 -22.06
CA ILE A 29 -6.76 -2.75 -22.40
C ILE A 29 -7.31 -2.08 -21.14
N ARG A 30 -7.42 -2.82 -20.03
CA ARG A 30 -7.91 -2.26 -18.77
C ARG A 30 -6.98 -1.17 -18.22
N VAL A 31 -5.66 -1.38 -18.29
CA VAL A 31 -4.68 -0.37 -17.86
C VAL A 31 -4.74 0.86 -18.79
N GLN A 32 -4.80 0.65 -20.11
CA GLN A 32 -4.91 1.73 -21.10
C GLN A 32 -6.15 2.61 -20.84
N ASN A 33 -7.33 2.00 -20.70
CA ASN A 33 -8.56 2.72 -20.39
C ASN A 33 -8.46 3.53 -19.09
N TYR A 34 -7.75 3.01 -18.07
CA TYR A 34 -7.57 3.72 -16.82
C TYR A 34 -6.63 4.93 -16.99
N LEU A 35 -5.52 4.77 -17.71
CA LEU A 35 -4.61 5.87 -18.03
C LEU A 35 -5.32 6.95 -18.86
N ASP A 36 -6.15 6.56 -19.83
CA ASP A 36 -6.98 7.48 -20.62
C ASP A 36 -7.94 8.27 -19.72
N SER A 37 -8.55 7.62 -18.72
CA SER A 37 -9.45 8.29 -17.76
C SER A 37 -8.74 9.32 -16.89
N LEU A 38 -7.41 9.18 -16.72
CA LEU A 38 -6.55 10.13 -16.02
C LEU A 38 -5.98 11.22 -16.96
N GLY A 39 -6.26 11.15 -18.26
CA GLY A 39 -5.71 12.07 -19.26
C GLY A 39 -4.21 11.89 -19.52
N ILE A 40 -3.65 10.73 -19.18
CA ILE A 40 -2.22 10.44 -19.34
C ILE A 40 -1.94 10.08 -20.80
N ILE A 41 -0.98 10.78 -21.41
CA ILE A 41 -0.57 10.53 -22.80
C ILE A 41 0.53 9.47 -22.84
N TYR A 42 0.37 8.46 -23.69
CA TYR A 42 1.31 7.35 -23.82
C TYR A 42 1.41 6.77 -25.23
N GLU A 43 2.51 6.07 -25.48
CA GLU A 43 2.72 5.16 -26.60
C GLU A 43 2.60 3.71 -26.11
N THR A 44 2.28 2.77 -27.02
CA THR A 44 2.21 1.34 -26.69
C THR A 44 3.23 0.51 -27.44
N HIS A 45 3.69 -0.57 -26.81
CA HIS A 45 4.51 -1.63 -27.42
C HIS A 45 5.74 -1.14 -28.22
N SER A 46 6.46 -0.14 -27.71
CA SER A 46 7.65 0.41 -28.38
C SER A 46 8.76 -0.64 -28.46
N LYS A 47 9.21 -0.96 -29.67
CA LYS A 47 10.33 -1.90 -29.90
C LYS A 47 11.69 -1.28 -29.66
N ASP A 48 11.76 0.04 -29.55
CA ASP A 48 13.02 0.80 -29.45
C ASP A 48 13.60 0.80 -28.03
N LEU A 49 12.80 0.37 -27.04
CA LEU A 49 13.18 0.33 -25.64
C LEU A 49 13.44 -1.10 -25.13
N PRO A 50 14.40 -1.29 -24.20
CA PRO A 50 14.65 -2.56 -23.54
C PRO A 50 13.37 -3.20 -23.00
N GLY A 51 13.10 -4.44 -23.41
CA GLY A 51 11.95 -5.22 -22.92
C GLY A 51 10.63 -4.91 -23.62
N SER A 52 10.59 -3.91 -24.51
CA SER A 52 9.39 -3.47 -25.22
C SER A 52 8.20 -3.20 -24.29
N PRO A 53 8.26 -2.14 -23.46
CA PRO A 53 7.20 -1.81 -22.51
C PRO A 53 5.82 -1.78 -23.17
N ASP A 54 4.81 -2.23 -22.45
CA ASP A 54 3.44 -2.30 -22.96
C ASP A 54 2.86 -0.89 -23.12
N VAL A 55 3.14 -0.02 -22.15
CA VAL A 55 2.77 1.40 -22.16
C VAL A 55 3.98 2.24 -21.74
N LEU A 56 4.21 3.39 -22.37
CA LEU A 56 5.35 4.25 -22.08
C LEU A 56 5.12 5.72 -22.48
N ASN A 57 5.95 6.62 -21.97
CA ASN A 57 6.12 7.97 -22.48
C ASN A 57 7.62 8.30 -22.56
N LYS A 58 8.10 8.61 -23.77
CA LYS A 58 9.53 8.89 -24.03
C LYS A 58 9.97 10.28 -23.59
N GLU A 59 9.03 11.23 -23.52
CA GLU A 59 9.28 12.63 -23.12
C GLU A 59 9.38 12.71 -21.61
N GLU A 60 8.38 12.18 -20.90
CA GLU A 60 8.32 12.14 -19.43
C GLU A 60 9.17 11.00 -18.81
N LYS A 61 9.80 10.18 -19.64
CA LYS A 61 10.68 9.07 -19.24
C LYS A 61 10.03 8.11 -18.25
N TRP A 62 8.89 7.54 -18.60
CA TRP A 62 8.31 6.45 -17.81
C TRP A 62 7.82 5.29 -18.68
N ALA A 63 7.74 4.11 -18.08
CA ALA A 63 7.31 2.87 -18.73
C ALA A 63 6.57 1.95 -17.76
N ILE A 64 5.53 1.27 -18.25
CA ILE A 64 4.72 0.31 -17.53
C ILE A 64 4.79 -1.04 -18.23
N PHE A 65 5.15 -2.08 -17.49
CA PHE A 65 5.08 -3.47 -17.93
C PHE A 65 3.84 -4.15 -17.33
N ILE A 66 3.06 -4.82 -18.16
CA ILE A 66 1.81 -5.49 -17.80
C ILE A 66 2.08 -7.00 -17.85
N ASN A 67 2.58 -7.53 -16.74
CA ASN A 67 3.13 -8.87 -16.70
C ASN A 67 2.07 -9.91 -16.35
N GLY A 68 1.89 -10.88 -17.24
CA GLY A 68 1.14 -12.09 -16.92
C GLY A 68 1.86 -12.94 -15.87
N CYS A 69 1.23 -13.15 -14.71
CA CYS A 69 1.84 -13.84 -13.55
C CYS A 69 2.53 -15.16 -13.89
N PHE A 70 1.94 -15.96 -14.78
CA PHE A 70 2.52 -17.24 -15.17
C PHE A 70 3.81 -17.10 -15.97
N TRP A 71 3.83 -16.23 -17.00
CA TRP A 71 4.94 -16.12 -17.95
C TRP A 71 6.19 -15.45 -17.38
N HIS A 72 5.97 -14.60 -16.39
CA HIS A 72 6.98 -13.80 -15.72
C HIS A 72 7.25 -14.28 -14.28
N ALA A 73 6.78 -15.50 -13.94
CA ALA A 73 7.08 -16.20 -12.70
C ALA A 73 6.75 -15.42 -11.42
N HIS A 74 5.56 -14.81 -11.36
CA HIS A 74 5.04 -14.18 -10.15
C HIS A 74 4.66 -15.23 -9.10
N ASP A 75 4.92 -14.93 -7.83
CA ASP A 75 4.75 -15.88 -6.73
C ASP A 75 3.27 -16.09 -6.32
N CYS A 76 2.34 -15.34 -6.91
CA CYS A 76 0.91 -15.44 -6.59
C CYS A 76 0.26 -16.78 -6.97
N ARG A 77 0.93 -17.66 -7.74
CA ARG A 77 0.37 -18.94 -8.20
C ARG A 77 1.09 -20.13 -7.58
N LYS A 78 0.41 -20.81 -6.65
CA LYS A 78 0.91 -22.03 -5.98
C LYS A 78 1.03 -23.27 -6.90
N ARG A 79 0.37 -23.29 -8.07
CA ARG A 79 0.40 -24.45 -8.99
C ARG A 79 1.48 -24.27 -10.06
N LYS A 80 2.57 -25.05 -9.92
CA LYS A 80 3.62 -25.19 -10.93
C LYS A 80 3.18 -26.13 -12.06
N PRO A 81 3.70 -25.98 -13.29
CA PRO A 81 3.45 -26.92 -14.38
C PRO A 81 3.90 -28.33 -14.00
N VAL A 82 2.98 -29.30 -14.02
CA VAL A 82 3.29 -30.72 -13.76
C VAL A 82 3.97 -31.35 -14.98
N ASN A 83 3.47 -31.06 -16.18
CA ASN A 83 4.03 -31.59 -17.43
C ASN A 83 5.19 -30.73 -17.92
N ASN A 84 6.32 -31.37 -18.27
CA ASN A 84 7.56 -30.72 -18.69
C ASN A 84 8.10 -29.72 -17.65
N ALA A 85 8.01 -30.09 -16.37
CA ALA A 85 8.33 -29.21 -15.24
C ALA A 85 9.73 -28.59 -15.36
N GLU A 86 10.77 -29.40 -15.65
CA GLU A 86 12.14 -28.92 -15.81
C GLU A 86 12.27 -27.84 -16.90
N TYR A 87 11.71 -28.08 -18.08
CA TYR A 87 11.68 -27.10 -19.17
C TYR A 87 10.97 -25.81 -18.75
N TRP A 88 9.83 -25.91 -18.07
CA TRP A 88 9.09 -24.74 -17.64
C TRP A 88 9.83 -23.97 -16.54
N LEU A 89 10.43 -24.65 -15.58
CA LEU A 89 11.22 -24.01 -14.52
C LEU A 89 12.38 -23.23 -15.12
N GLU A 90 13.19 -23.86 -15.99
CA GLU A 90 14.32 -23.20 -16.65
C GLU A 90 13.86 -22.02 -17.51
N LYS A 91 12.75 -22.17 -18.25
CA LYS A 91 12.20 -21.09 -19.08
C LYS A 91 11.70 -19.91 -18.26
N LEU A 92 11.01 -20.18 -17.16
CA LEU A 92 10.47 -19.15 -16.28
C LEU A 92 11.59 -18.40 -15.55
N GLU A 93 12.64 -19.09 -15.09
CA GLU A 93 13.83 -18.45 -14.53
C GLU A 93 14.53 -17.55 -15.56
N LYS A 94 14.73 -18.05 -16.78
CA LYS A 94 15.32 -17.25 -17.87
C LYS A 94 14.49 -16.00 -18.17
N ASN A 95 13.16 -16.12 -18.18
CA ASN A 95 12.28 -14.96 -18.35
C ASN A 95 12.46 -13.97 -17.21
N LYS A 96 12.41 -14.42 -15.95
CA LYS A 96 12.59 -13.54 -14.77
C LYS A 96 13.93 -12.79 -14.81
N LEU A 97 15.02 -13.48 -15.12
CA LEU A 97 16.36 -12.87 -15.26
C LEU A 97 16.41 -11.86 -16.39
N ARG A 98 15.81 -12.19 -17.54
CA ARG A 98 15.72 -11.28 -18.69
C ARG A 98 14.91 -10.03 -18.33
N ASP A 99 13.77 -10.19 -17.67
CA ASP A 99 12.89 -9.06 -17.33
C ASP A 99 13.58 -8.13 -16.33
N ALA A 100 14.24 -8.67 -15.31
CA ALA A 100 15.06 -7.89 -14.37
C ALA A 100 16.17 -7.10 -15.08
N LYS A 101 16.87 -7.74 -16.02
CA LYS A 101 17.88 -7.08 -16.85
C LYS A 101 17.29 -5.95 -17.69
N LYS A 102 16.14 -6.17 -18.33
CA LYS A 102 15.48 -5.15 -19.17
C LYS A 102 14.96 -3.96 -18.37
N ILE A 103 14.39 -4.21 -17.20
CA ILE A 103 14.00 -3.14 -16.27
C ILE A 103 15.23 -2.33 -15.83
N SER A 104 16.34 -3.00 -15.50
CA SER A 104 17.59 -2.30 -15.13
C SER A 104 18.15 -1.46 -16.27
N GLU A 105 18.24 -2.01 -17.49
CA GLU A 105 18.68 -1.29 -18.69
C GLU A 105 17.80 -0.06 -18.96
N LEU A 106 16.49 -0.17 -18.74
CA LEU A 106 15.54 0.91 -18.95
C LEU A 106 15.69 2.01 -17.88
N LYS A 107 15.83 1.62 -16.61
CA LYS A 107 16.11 2.56 -15.51
C LYS A 107 17.43 3.31 -15.69
N GLN A 108 18.48 2.63 -16.16
CA GLN A 108 19.77 3.26 -16.48
C GLN A 108 19.67 4.31 -17.59
N ARG A 109 18.65 4.22 -18.46
CA ARG A 109 18.33 5.23 -19.47
C ARG A 109 17.46 6.38 -18.92
N GLY A 110 17.28 6.46 -17.60
CA GLY A 110 16.53 7.50 -16.90
C GLY A 110 15.03 7.28 -16.85
N TYR A 111 14.54 6.08 -17.17
CA TYR A 111 13.11 5.80 -17.13
C TYR A 111 12.64 5.36 -15.74
N ASN A 112 11.54 5.94 -15.27
CA ASN A 112 10.76 5.40 -14.17
C ASN A 112 9.97 4.19 -14.67
N VAL A 113 10.01 3.08 -13.92
CA VAL A 113 9.40 1.81 -14.36
C VAL A 113 8.41 1.30 -13.33
N LEU A 114 7.18 1.05 -13.78
CA LEU A 114 6.14 0.36 -13.04
C LEU A 114 5.93 -1.05 -13.63
N VAL A 115 5.71 -2.04 -12.77
CA VAL A 115 5.29 -3.38 -13.18
C VAL A 115 3.93 -3.66 -12.55
N LEU A 116 2.94 -3.92 -13.38
CA LEU A 116 1.60 -4.32 -12.97
C LEU A 116 1.41 -5.79 -13.27
N TRP A 117 1.11 -6.58 -12.24
CA TRP A 117 0.87 -8.01 -12.41
C TRP A 117 -0.58 -8.29 -12.74
N GLY A 118 -0.83 -9.28 -13.60
CA GLY A 118 -2.19 -9.65 -13.99
C GLY A 118 -3.10 -10.07 -12.83
N CYS A 119 -2.56 -10.50 -11.68
CA CYS A 119 -3.36 -10.74 -10.47
C CYS A 119 -3.77 -9.44 -9.79
N GLU A 120 -2.86 -8.48 -9.66
CA GLU A 120 -3.11 -7.17 -9.03
C GLU A 120 -4.17 -6.39 -9.80
N ILE A 121 -4.13 -6.48 -11.15
CA ILE A 121 -5.16 -5.91 -12.02
C ILE A 121 -6.53 -6.57 -11.77
N LYS A 122 -6.57 -7.89 -11.52
CA LYS A 122 -7.82 -8.61 -11.25
C LYS A 122 -8.38 -8.36 -9.86
N HIS A 123 -7.51 -8.11 -8.88
CA HIS A 123 -7.88 -7.87 -7.49
C HIS A 123 -8.14 -6.38 -7.18
N GLY A 124 -8.02 -5.48 -8.16
CA GLY A 124 -8.35 -4.06 -7.99
C GLY A 124 -7.24 -3.23 -7.33
N GLU A 125 -5.99 -3.71 -7.39
CA GLU A 125 -4.82 -3.00 -6.86
C GLU A 125 -4.18 -2.06 -7.89
N MET A 126 -4.57 -2.20 -9.17
CA MET A 126 -3.95 -1.49 -10.29
C MET A 126 -4.12 0.03 -10.18
N GLU A 127 -5.31 0.48 -9.84
CA GLU A 127 -5.66 1.90 -9.73
C GLU A 127 -4.77 2.58 -8.67
N ASN A 128 -4.60 1.96 -7.50
CA ASN A 128 -3.73 2.47 -6.42
C ASN A 128 -2.26 2.53 -6.83
N LYS A 129 -1.75 1.49 -7.51
CA LYS A 129 -0.35 1.46 -7.98
C LYS A 129 -0.08 2.50 -9.05
N VAL A 130 -0.99 2.66 -10.01
CA VAL A 130 -0.88 3.67 -11.07
C VAL A 130 -0.91 5.08 -10.44
N ASN A 131 -1.86 5.35 -9.56
CA ASN A 131 -1.92 6.64 -8.87
C ASN A 131 -0.66 6.92 -8.05
N SER A 132 -0.14 5.93 -7.33
CA SER A 132 1.09 6.10 -6.54
C SER A 132 2.32 6.30 -7.42
N PHE A 133 2.33 5.74 -8.63
CA PHE A 133 3.43 5.89 -9.58
C PHE A 133 3.47 7.28 -10.19
N PHE A 134 2.32 7.83 -10.58
CA PHE A 134 2.24 9.16 -11.21
C PHE A 134 2.17 10.31 -10.19
N ASN A 135 1.57 10.06 -9.03
CA ASN A 135 1.40 11.05 -7.97
C ASN A 135 1.95 10.49 -6.64
N PRO A 136 3.27 10.26 -6.54
CA PRO A 136 3.88 9.72 -5.34
C PRO A 136 3.56 10.63 -4.14
N ILE A 137 3.26 9.98 -3.02
CA ILE A 137 3.07 10.69 -1.76
C ILE A 137 4.45 11.14 -1.27
N MET A 138 4.61 12.44 -1.10
CA MET A 138 5.81 13.08 -0.59
C MET A 138 5.54 13.63 0.80
N GLU A 139 6.51 13.48 1.68
CA GLU A 139 6.52 14.03 3.04
C GLU A 139 7.66 15.05 3.15
N ASP A 140 7.30 16.31 3.36
CA ASP A 140 8.25 17.41 3.53
C ASP A 140 8.13 18.04 4.93
N PHE A 141 9.26 18.57 5.42
CA PHE A 141 9.35 19.31 6.67
C PHE A 141 9.91 20.71 6.38
N VAL A 142 9.15 21.75 6.71
CA VAL A 142 9.49 23.14 6.39
C VAL A 142 9.59 23.95 7.68
N VAL A 143 10.68 24.70 7.84
CA VAL A 143 10.89 25.59 8.99
C VAL A 143 10.73 27.03 8.53
N ASN A 144 9.84 27.77 9.19
CA ASN A 144 9.71 29.21 9.03
C ASN A 144 10.25 29.91 10.28
N GLU A 145 11.50 30.35 10.21
CA GLU A 145 12.19 31.02 11.32
C GLU A 145 11.54 32.36 11.70
N LYS A 146 10.93 33.06 10.74
CA LYS A 146 10.29 34.36 11.01
C LYS A 146 9.05 34.22 11.87
N THR A 147 8.26 33.16 11.64
CA THR A 147 7.04 32.89 12.40
C THR A 147 7.28 31.96 13.58
N GLY A 148 8.44 31.28 13.63
CA GLY A 148 8.72 30.24 14.62
C GLY A 148 7.83 29.01 14.44
N ILE A 149 7.49 28.65 13.20
CA ILE A 149 6.63 27.50 12.87
C ILE A 149 7.44 26.44 12.12
N VAL A 150 7.28 25.18 12.51
CA VAL A 150 7.72 24.01 11.76
C VAL A 150 6.51 23.24 11.26
N SER A 151 6.51 22.91 9.97
CA SER A 151 5.38 22.29 9.29
C SER A 151 5.75 20.92 8.74
N ARG A 152 4.90 19.92 8.94
CA ARG A 152 4.92 18.65 8.21
C ARG A 152 3.86 18.70 7.12
N ILE A 153 4.25 18.48 5.87
CA ILE A 153 3.37 18.58 4.70
C ILE A 153 3.40 17.26 3.94
N ILE A 154 2.25 16.60 3.84
CA ILE A 154 2.02 15.44 2.98
C ILE A 154 1.32 15.89 1.72
N LYS A 155 1.90 15.56 0.56
CA LYS A 155 1.39 15.97 -0.75
C LYS A 155 1.47 14.85 -1.76
N SER A 156 0.58 14.88 -2.74
CA SER A 156 0.55 13.99 -3.89
C SER A 156 0.47 14.87 -5.13
N GLY A 157 1.56 14.91 -5.90
CA GLY A 157 1.76 15.94 -6.92
C GLY A 157 1.74 17.35 -6.30
N THR A 158 0.87 18.23 -6.82
CA THR A 158 0.68 19.60 -6.32
C THR A 158 -0.35 19.69 -5.19
N LYS A 159 -1.12 18.63 -4.93
CA LYS A 159 -2.18 18.62 -3.93
C LYS A 159 -1.62 18.34 -2.55
N ILE A 160 -1.85 19.24 -1.60
CA ILE A 160 -1.61 18.98 -0.17
C ILE A 160 -2.71 18.05 0.32
N LEU A 161 -2.31 16.88 0.80
CA LEU A 161 -3.20 15.89 1.42
C LEU A 161 -3.38 16.16 2.91
N SER A 162 -2.32 16.62 3.57
CA SER A 162 -2.31 16.91 4.99
C SER A 162 -1.20 17.89 5.35
N GLN A 163 -1.45 18.78 6.30
CA GLN A 163 -0.46 19.70 6.85
C GLN A 163 -0.66 19.84 8.36
N VAL A 164 0.44 19.80 9.10
CA VAL A 164 0.47 20.04 10.55
C VAL A 164 1.51 21.12 10.83
N ASP A 165 1.07 22.20 11.46
CA ASP A 165 1.92 23.36 11.79
C ASP A 165 2.11 23.43 13.31
N LEU A 166 3.37 23.45 13.75
CA LEU A 166 3.72 23.50 15.17
C LEU A 166 4.59 24.71 15.49
N PRO A 167 4.30 25.43 16.57
CA PRO A 167 5.22 26.44 17.06
C PRO A 167 6.48 25.78 17.63
N PHE A 168 7.63 26.38 17.36
CA PHE A 168 8.89 26.04 18.02
C PHE A 168 9.50 27.29 18.65
N LYS A 169 10.24 27.08 19.75
CA LYS A 169 11.05 28.12 20.38
C LYS A 169 12.50 27.86 20.01
N ASN A 170 13.31 28.92 19.90
CA ASN A 170 14.76 28.80 19.74
C ASN A 170 15.33 28.02 20.94
N GLN A 171 15.51 26.71 20.77
CA GLN A 171 16.10 25.81 21.73
C GLN A 171 17.23 25.02 21.07
N THR A 172 18.24 24.75 21.87
CA THR A 172 19.48 24.05 21.55
C THR A 172 19.20 22.59 21.19
N GLU A 173 19.08 22.40 19.88
CA GLU A 173 19.27 21.20 19.03
C GLU A 173 18.04 20.42 18.51
N PRO A 174 17.80 20.60 17.20
CA PRO A 174 17.55 19.50 16.26
C PRO A 174 18.51 19.54 15.05
N LEU A 175 18.96 18.36 14.60
CA LEU A 175 19.90 18.20 13.47
C LEU A 175 19.32 18.60 12.08
N ASN A 176 18.00 18.70 11.93
CA ASN A 176 17.29 19.10 10.70
C ASN A 176 15.79 19.42 10.96
N ALA A 177 15.06 19.85 9.93
CA ALA A 177 13.63 20.22 9.97
C ALA A 177 12.70 19.10 10.47
N ARG A 178 12.97 17.84 10.09
CA ARG A 178 12.18 16.68 10.55
C ARG A 178 12.33 16.49 12.06
N ASN A 179 13.57 16.50 12.55
CA ASN A 179 13.84 16.35 13.98
C ASN A 179 13.24 17.50 14.80
N LEU A 180 13.21 18.72 14.26
CA LEU A 180 12.55 19.85 14.89
C LEU A 180 11.04 19.62 15.02
N PHE A 181 10.41 19.15 13.93
CA PHE A 181 8.99 18.80 13.95
C PHE A 181 8.70 17.73 14.99
N ASP A 182 9.43 16.62 14.98
CA ASP A 182 9.24 15.50 15.92
C ASP A 182 9.44 15.96 17.37
N TYR A 183 10.46 16.78 17.63
CA TYR A 183 10.73 17.35 18.95
C TYR A 183 9.55 18.17 19.47
N CYS A 184 8.98 19.03 18.64
CA CYS A 184 7.81 19.85 18.97
C CYS A 184 6.56 18.98 19.12
N TYR A 185 6.36 18.03 18.20
CA TYR A 185 5.21 17.14 18.15
C TYR A 185 5.06 16.34 19.45
N LEU A 186 6.14 15.68 19.87
CA LEU A 186 6.16 14.85 21.08
C LEU A 186 5.96 15.66 22.37
N ARG A 187 6.17 16.97 22.35
CA ARG A 187 6.05 17.87 23.51
C ARG A 187 4.76 18.69 23.52
N LEU A 188 3.86 18.48 22.56
CA LEU A 188 2.54 19.11 22.58
C LEU A 188 1.81 18.75 23.88
N GLN A 189 1.42 19.77 24.64
CA GLN A 189 0.56 19.60 25.82
C GLN A 189 -0.92 19.55 25.44
N ASN A 190 -1.31 20.31 24.41
CA ASN A 190 -2.65 20.31 23.84
C ASN A 190 -2.55 19.83 22.39
N ARG A 191 -3.32 18.81 22.02
CA ARG A 191 -3.38 18.30 20.64
C ARG A 191 -4.18 19.28 19.77
N ILE A 192 -3.86 19.31 18.48
CA ILE A 192 -4.58 20.14 17.51
C ILE A 192 -6.01 19.60 17.41
N PRO A 193 -7.04 20.43 17.66
CA PRO A 193 -8.42 19.99 17.58
C PRO A 193 -8.79 19.66 16.12
N PRO A 194 -9.71 18.71 15.90
CA PRO A 194 -10.18 18.39 14.57
C PRO A 194 -10.88 19.60 13.93
N SER A 195 -10.75 19.75 12.61
CA SER A 195 -11.35 20.85 11.86
C SER A 195 -12.78 20.55 11.38
N ASN A 196 -13.24 19.29 11.47
CA ASN A 196 -14.60 18.87 11.16
C ASN A 196 -15.14 17.85 12.20
N ASP A 197 -16.44 17.52 12.11
CA ASP A 197 -17.09 16.54 13.00
C ASP A 197 -17.12 15.12 12.41
N ASP A 198 -16.37 14.89 11.33
CA ASP A 198 -16.29 13.57 10.71
C ASP A 198 -15.38 12.68 11.57
N ARG A 199 -15.92 11.54 12.03
CA ARG A 199 -15.26 10.69 13.04
C ARG A 199 -14.76 9.39 12.43
N ILE A 200 -13.51 9.08 12.73
CA ILE A 200 -12.93 7.76 12.53
C ILE A 200 -13.02 7.00 13.85
N TYR A 201 -13.75 5.89 13.82
CA TYR A 201 -13.85 4.97 14.95
C TYR A 201 -12.75 3.92 14.87
N CYS A 202 -12.07 3.70 15.99
CA CYS A 202 -11.00 2.72 16.09
C CYS A 202 -11.32 1.68 17.16
N VAL A 203 -11.03 0.42 16.87
CA VAL A 203 -11.03 -0.68 17.83
C VAL A 203 -9.60 -1.22 17.84
N ASP A 204 -8.90 -1.05 18.95
CA ASP A 204 -7.52 -1.46 19.11
C ASP A 204 -7.47 -2.73 19.96
N LEU A 205 -7.28 -3.88 19.30
CA LEU A 205 -7.34 -5.21 19.94
C LEU A 205 -6.03 -5.59 20.64
N PHE A 206 -4.94 -4.86 20.39
CA PHE A 206 -3.61 -5.08 20.97
C PHE A 206 -2.99 -3.72 21.31
N SER A 207 -3.69 -3.01 22.20
CA SER A 207 -3.50 -1.59 22.33
C SER A 207 -2.17 -1.20 22.95
N GLY A 208 -1.61 -2.03 23.83
CA GLY A 208 -0.46 -1.69 24.64
C GLY A 208 -0.62 -0.30 25.25
N CYS A 209 0.42 0.52 25.16
CA CYS A 209 0.37 1.92 25.56
C CYS A 209 -0.20 2.88 24.49
N GLY A 210 -0.67 2.36 23.35
CA GLY A 210 -1.30 3.12 22.28
C GLY A 210 -0.37 3.63 21.20
N GLY A 211 0.79 3.00 20.98
CA GLY A 211 1.78 3.46 20.00
C GLY A 211 1.23 3.55 18.56
N LEU A 212 0.54 2.50 18.09
CA LEU A 212 -0.09 2.50 16.77
C LEU A 212 -1.32 3.43 16.73
N SER A 213 -2.14 3.38 17.77
CA SER A 213 -3.32 4.24 17.90
C SER A 213 -2.97 5.73 17.95
N LEU A 214 -1.80 6.10 18.46
CA LEU A 214 -1.27 7.46 18.35
C LEU A 214 -1.05 7.84 16.89
N GLY A 215 -0.44 6.99 16.08
CA GLY A 215 -0.28 7.25 14.64
C GLY A 215 -1.61 7.41 13.91
N ALA A 216 -2.62 6.59 14.24
CA ALA A 216 -3.96 6.72 13.68
C ALA A 216 -4.67 8.00 14.15
N TYR A 217 -4.55 8.35 15.43
CA TYR A 217 -5.04 9.60 16.01
C TYR A 217 -4.43 10.82 15.31
N ASP A 218 -3.12 10.79 15.11
CA ASP A 218 -2.36 11.84 14.43
C ASP A 218 -2.80 11.99 12.97
N ALA A 219 -2.98 10.88 12.25
CA ALA A 219 -3.50 10.89 10.89
C ALA A 219 -4.91 11.50 10.80
N CYS A 220 -5.78 11.24 11.79
CA CYS A 220 -7.11 11.85 11.84
C CYS A 220 -7.01 13.37 11.98
N ILE A 221 -6.21 13.87 12.94
CA ILE A 221 -5.96 15.31 13.12
C ILE A 221 -5.46 15.93 11.82
N ALA A 222 -4.49 15.27 11.19
CA ALA A 222 -3.85 15.77 9.99
C ALA A 222 -4.80 15.80 8.77
N LEU A 223 -5.89 15.03 8.80
CA LEU A 223 -7.00 15.04 7.84
C LEU A 223 -8.18 15.92 8.29
N GLY A 224 -8.06 16.58 9.44
CA GLY A 224 -9.11 17.39 10.04
C GLY A 224 -10.25 16.61 10.68
N LYS A 225 -10.11 15.30 10.84
CA LYS A 225 -11.12 14.37 11.36
C LYS A 225 -10.94 14.12 12.86
N GLN A 226 -12.01 13.69 13.54
CA GLN A 226 -11.93 13.28 14.93
C GLN A 226 -11.60 11.79 15.03
N PHE A 227 -10.63 11.43 15.86
CA PHE A 227 -10.41 10.05 16.24
C PHE A 227 -11.23 9.72 17.50
N GLN A 228 -11.91 8.57 17.48
CA GLN A 228 -12.61 8.03 18.62
C GLN A 228 -12.29 6.55 18.77
N GLY A 229 -11.48 6.20 19.77
CA GLY A 229 -11.38 4.81 20.21
C GLY A 229 -12.73 4.35 20.77
N LEU A 230 -13.28 3.27 20.25
CA LEU A 230 -14.44 2.61 20.82
C LEU A 230 -13.98 1.65 21.92
N VAL A 231 -13.04 0.77 21.59
CA VAL A 231 -12.47 -0.21 22.51
C VAL A 231 -10.96 -0.24 22.35
N ALA A 232 -10.25 -0.25 23.47
CA ALA A 232 -8.84 -0.63 23.55
C ALA A 232 -8.70 -1.88 24.45
N LEU A 233 -8.06 -2.92 23.96
CA LEU A 233 -7.88 -4.19 24.66
C LEU A 233 -6.40 -4.46 24.88
N ASP A 234 -6.07 -4.90 26.08
CA ASP A 234 -4.75 -5.41 26.43
C ASP A 234 -4.85 -6.26 27.71
N SER A 235 -3.90 -7.16 27.95
CA SER A 235 -3.86 -7.91 29.21
C SER A 235 -3.12 -7.14 30.32
N ASP A 236 -2.28 -6.17 29.96
CA ASP A 236 -1.55 -5.32 30.89
C ASP A 236 -2.35 -4.07 31.31
N GLU A 237 -2.65 -3.97 32.61
CA GLU A 237 -3.45 -2.87 33.16
C GLU A 237 -2.73 -1.51 33.06
N ASP A 238 -1.42 -1.49 33.24
CA ASP A 238 -0.63 -0.25 33.25
C ASP A 238 -0.52 0.35 31.85
N SER A 239 -0.39 -0.50 30.83
CA SER A 239 -0.51 -0.12 29.42
C SER A 239 -1.85 0.52 29.11
N LEU A 240 -2.97 -0.07 29.55
CA LEU A 240 -4.31 0.50 29.36
C LEU A 240 -4.51 1.83 30.10
N LYS A 241 -3.96 1.98 31.31
CA LYS A 241 -3.97 3.26 32.04
C LYS A 241 -3.27 4.35 31.23
N LEU A 242 -2.10 4.02 30.66
CA LEU A 242 -1.35 4.95 29.82
C LEU A 242 -2.09 5.27 28.52
N TYR A 243 -2.71 4.28 27.89
CA TYR A 243 -3.56 4.46 26.71
C TYR A 243 -4.70 5.45 27.00
N LYS A 244 -5.50 5.21 28.04
CA LYS A 244 -6.64 6.06 28.44
C LYS A 244 -6.22 7.50 28.74
N LYS A 245 -5.00 7.69 29.27
CA LYS A 245 -4.47 9.02 29.58
C LYS A 245 -4.15 9.83 28.32
N ASN A 246 -3.77 9.17 27.22
CA ASN A 246 -3.27 9.83 26.02
C ASN A 246 -4.27 9.87 24.85
N LEU A 247 -5.24 8.95 24.82
CA LEU A 247 -6.13 8.76 23.67
C LEU A 247 -7.61 8.76 24.09
N PRO A 248 -8.49 9.38 23.29
CA PRO A 248 -9.93 9.37 23.58
C PRO A 248 -10.50 7.99 23.25
N VAL A 249 -10.80 7.22 24.30
CA VAL A 249 -11.39 5.88 24.20
C VAL A 249 -12.64 5.78 25.07
N ILE A 250 -13.69 5.13 24.55
CA ILE A 250 -14.94 4.92 25.31
C ILE A 250 -14.73 3.83 26.36
N GLU A 251 -14.17 2.70 25.96
CA GLU A 251 -13.95 1.55 26.85
C GLU A 251 -12.52 1.02 26.68
N ALA A 252 -11.82 0.78 27.77
CA ALA A 252 -10.60 -0.04 27.72
C ALA A 252 -10.72 -1.23 28.65
N ILE A 253 -10.47 -2.41 28.09
CA ILE A 253 -10.82 -3.71 28.63
C ILE A 253 -9.51 -4.44 28.93
N GLN A 254 -9.28 -4.75 30.21
CA GLN A 254 -8.19 -5.62 30.59
C GLN A 254 -8.63 -7.08 30.38
N ASN A 255 -8.15 -7.72 29.32
CA ASN A 255 -8.43 -9.11 29.02
C ASN A 255 -7.47 -9.65 27.96
N GLU A 256 -7.34 -10.97 27.87
CA GLU A 256 -6.75 -11.62 26.72
C GLU A 256 -7.75 -11.61 25.56
N ILE A 257 -7.25 -11.41 24.33
CA ILE A 257 -8.10 -11.30 23.14
C ILE A 257 -8.88 -12.60 22.89
N GLU A 258 -8.27 -13.74 23.18
CA GLU A 258 -8.83 -15.08 23.00
C GLU A 258 -10.05 -15.32 23.90
N ASN A 259 -10.18 -14.59 25.00
CA ASN A 259 -11.35 -14.65 25.87
C ASN A 259 -12.54 -13.84 25.31
N ILE A 260 -12.29 -12.96 24.33
CA ILE A 260 -13.31 -12.12 23.70
C ILE A 260 -13.65 -12.65 22.31
N LEU A 261 -12.64 -13.06 21.55
CA LEU A 261 -12.75 -13.67 20.22
C LEU A 261 -12.41 -15.15 20.34
N ASP A 262 -13.34 -15.91 20.92
CA ASP A 262 -13.20 -17.32 21.28
C ASP A 262 -13.76 -18.29 20.22
N GLY A 263 -14.31 -17.77 19.11
CA GLY A 263 -14.89 -18.56 18.05
C GLY A 263 -13.86 -19.16 17.09
N GLU A 264 -14.21 -20.31 16.50
CA GLU A 264 -13.43 -20.87 15.40
C GLU A 264 -13.61 -20.06 14.10
N LEU A 265 -12.54 -19.85 13.35
CA LEU A 265 -12.58 -19.14 12.07
C LEU A 265 -13.57 -19.78 11.09
N GLY A 266 -14.55 -18.99 10.65
CA GLY A 266 -15.60 -19.42 9.72
C GLY A 266 -16.87 -19.94 10.38
N SER A 267 -16.87 -20.11 11.71
CA SER A 267 -18.07 -20.45 12.48
C SER A 267 -18.92 -19.19 12.77
N PRO A 268 -20.23 -19.35 13.05
CA PRO A 268 -21.05 -18.25 13.52
C PRO A 268 -20.49 -17.64 14.82
N PRO A 269 -20.62 -16.32 15.04
CA PRO A 269 -20.05 -15.69 16.23
C PRO A 269 -20.62 -16.26 17.54
N THR A 270 -19.73 -16.45 18.51
CA THR A 270 -20.05 -16.87 19.89
C THR A 270 -20.85 -15.79 20.63
N GLU A 271 -21.30 -16.07 21.85
CA GLU A 271 -22.01 -15.07 22.66
C GLU A 271 -21.08 -13.89 23.05
N SER A 272 -19.84 -14.17 23.40
CA SER A 272 -18.76 -13.20 23.69
C SER A 272 -18.51 -12.30 22.49
N GLU A 273 -18.33 -12.88 21.31
CA GLU A 273 -18.09 -12.14 20.07
C GLU A 273 -19.28 -11.25 19.68
N ARG A 274 -20.52 -11.75 19.87
CA ARG A 274 -21.73 -10.93 19.64
C ARG A 274 -21.80 -9.75 20.59
N LYS A 275 -21.51 -9.95 21.88
CA LYS A 275 -21.46 -8.85 22.87
C LYS A 275 -20.38 -7.85 22.49
N PHE A 276 -19.23 -8.30 22.00
CA PHE A 276 -18.15 -7.44 21.54
C PHE A 276 -18.56 -6.61 20.30
N LEU A 277 -19.17 -7.24 19.30
CA LEU A 277 -19.66 -6.55 18.08
C LEU A 277 -20.68 -5.44 18.38
N LEU A 278 -21.51 -5.62 19.40
CA LEU A 278 -22.44 -4.58 19.85
C LEU A 278 -21.68 -3.35 20.40
N LYS A 279 -20.59 -3.56 21.14
CA LYS A 279 -19.73 -2.48 21.67
C LYS A 279 -19.01 -1.72 20.57
N THR A 280 -18.59 -2.42 19.52
CA THR A 280 -17.88 -1.81 18.39
C THR A 280 -18.82 -1.14 17.39
N LYS A 281 -20.13 -1.06 17.67
CA LYS A 281 -21.16 -0.47 16.78
C LYS A 281 -21.17 -1.10 15.38
N GLY A 282 -20.79 -2.37 15.25
CA GLY A 282 -20.65 -3.02 13.94
C GLY A 282 -19.58 -2.39 13.04
N THR A 283 -18.62 -1.65 13.62
CA THR A 283 -17.45 -1.14 12.88
C THR A 283 -16.65 -2.33 12.37
N ASN A 284 -16.26 -2.31 11.09
CA ASN A 284 -15.35 -3.31 10.54
C ASN A 284 -14.07 -3.33 11.37
N LEU A 285 -13.77 -4.48 11.99
CA LEU A 285 -12.57 -4.66 12.80
C LEU A 285 -11.34 -4.61 11.89
N PHE A 286 -10.47 -3.62 12.09
CA PHE A 286 -9.13 -3.66 11.52
C PHE A 286 -8.30 -4.62 12.37
N LEU A 287 -8.07 -5.82 11.85
CA LEU A 287 -7.01 -6.69 12.35
C LEU A 287 -5.71 -6.20 11.69
N ALA A 288 -4.75 -5.74 12.49
CA ALA A 288 -3.39 -5.45 12.04
C ALA A 288 -2.56 -6.74 12.00
#